data_AF-A0A378QG69-F1
#
_entry.id   AF-A0A378QG69-F1
#
_cell.length_a   1.000
_cell.length_b   1.000
_cell.length_c   1.000
_cell.angle_alpha   90.00
_cell.angle_beta   90.00
_cell.angle_gamma   90.00
#
_symmetry.space_group_name_H-M   'P 1'
#
loop_
_entity.id
_entity.type
_entity.pdbx_description
1 polymer ?
#
loop_
_entity_poly.entity_id
_entity_poly.type
_entity_poly.pdbx_seq_one_letter_code
_entity_poly.pdbx_strand_id
1 'polypeptide(L)'
;MDKFDYATNKKHFGGKKLNDSHPILLTYKGKTMFGTDGAIPHTAYTAMTLVQNGNRHRIAPSAFEHLFNPYFEGSSKGTDHICTYDAKRKRIHYIAWNSDGAGTYAVLFVFENGKLREVLPMNSTFY
;
A
#
# COMPACT_ATOMS: atom_id res chain seq x y z
N MET A 1 7.27 -3.57 -7.58
CA MET A 1 6.50 -2.33 -7.72
C MET A 1 6.84 -1.76 -9.08
N ASP A 2 5.89 -1.14 -9.75
CA ASP A 2 6.13 -0.57 -11.07
C ASP A 2 5.70 0.89 -11.08
N LYS A 3 6.22 1.65 -12.06
CA LYS A 3 5.78 3.02 -12.34
C LYS A 3 4.26 3.02 -12.56
N PHE A 4 3.57 3.93 -11.90
CA PHE A 4 2.12 4.06 -12.03
C PHE A 4 1.75 4.83 -13.31
N ASP A 5 0.91 4.24 -14.16
CA ASP A 5 0.36 4.91 -15.34
C ASP A 5 -0.90 5.70 -14.97
N TYR A 6 -0.70 6.99 -14.66
CA TYR A 6 -1.82 7.87 -14.32
C TYR A 6 -2.77 8.13 -15.49
N ALA A 7 -2.27 8.24 -16.72
CA ALA A 7 -3.11 8.60 -17.87
C ALA A 7 -4.20 7.53 -18.10
N THR A 8 -3.82 6.26 -18.06
CA THR A 8 -4.75 5.13 -18.21
C THR A 8 -5.69 4.97 -17.02
N ASN A 9 -5.24 5.33 -15.81
CA ASN A 9 -5.98 5.11 -14.57
C ASN A 9 -6.75 6.34 -14.05
N LYS A 10 -6.62 7.51 -14.71
CA LYS A 10 -7.20 8.80 -14.27
C LYS A 10 -8.68 8.71 -13.89
N LYS A 11 -9.48 7.97 -14.67
CA LYS A 11 -10.93 7.78 -14.46
C LYS A 11 -11.29 7.10 -13.13
N HIS A 12 -10.33 6.43 -12.49
CA HIS A 12 -10.54 5.73 -11.24
C HIS A 12 -10.25 6.59 -10.02
N PHE A 13 -9.70 7.79 -10.22
CA PHE A 13 -9.45 8.73 -9.14
C PHE A 13 -10.67 9.61 -8.87
N GLY A 14 -10.92 9.85 -7.59
CA GLY A 14 -11.85 10.86 -7.10
C GLY A 14 -11.10 11.86 -6.22
N GLY A 15 -11.64 13.06 -6.06
CA GLY A 15 -10.96 14.12 -5.33
C GLY A 15 -11.56 15.50 -5.56
N LYS A 16 -10.80 16.53 -5.20
CA LYS A 16 -11.19 17.94 -5.38
C LYS A 16 -10.24 18.59 -6.37
N LYS A 17 -10.76 19.44 -7.25
CA LYS A 17 -9.91 20.35 -8.03
C LYS A 17 -9.60 21.55 -7.15
N LEU A 18 -8.32 21.82 -6.85
CA LEU A 18 -7.91 23.12 -6.31
C LEU A 18 -7.92 24.17 -7.41
N ASN A 19 -7.42 23.81 -8.60
CA ASN A 19 -7.48 24.59 -9.84
C ASN A 19 -7.31 23.65 -11.05
N ASP A 20 -7.31 24.21 -12.27
CA ASP A 20 -7.24 23.45 -13.53
C ASP A 20 -5.95 22.63 -13.70
N SER A 21 -4.88 22.97 -12.98
CA SER A 21 -3.55 22.36 -13.11
C SER A 21 -3.16 21.45 -11.94
N HIS A 22 -3.84 21.53 -10.80
CA HIS A 22 -3.48 20.81 -9.56
C HIS A 22 -4.69 20.09 -8.95
N PRO A 23 -5.00 18.86 -9.40
CA PRO A 23 -6.00 18.05 -8.72
C PRO A 23 -5.46 17.58 -7.36
N ILE A 24 -6.31 17.61 -6.31
CA ILE A 24 -6.09 16.83 -5.10
C ILE A 24 -6.81 15.50 -5.27
N LEU A 25 -6.05 14.41 -5.38
CA LEU A 25 -6.56 13.05 -5.47
C LEU A 25 -6.78 12.49 -4.06
N LEU A 26 -8.00 12.06 -3.74
CA LEU A 26 -8.36 11.60 -2.39
C LEU A 26 -8.77 10.13 -2.35
N THR A 27 -9.26 9.61 -3.48
CA THR A 27 -9.73 8.23 -3.57
C THR A 27 -9.27 7.58 -4.86
N TYR A 28 -9.06 6.28 -4.82
CA TYR A 28 -8.79 5.44 -5.99
C TYR A 28 -9.70 4.21 -5.97
N LYS A 29 -10.43 3.98 -7.07
CA LYS A 29 -11.40 2.87 -7.21
C LYS A 29 -12.38 2.74 -6.03
N GLY A 30 -12.86 3.90 -5.54
CA GLY A 30 -13.86 3.97 -4.47
C GLY A 30 -13.31 3.82 -3.04
N LYS A 31 -11.99 3.73 -2.86
CA LYS A 31 -11.35 3.70 -1.53
C LYS A 31 -10.51 4.96 -1.31
N THR A 32 -10.40 5.41 -0.06
CA THR A 32 -9.39 6.41 0.34
C THR A 32 -8.02 5.94 -0.12
N MET A 33 -7.28 6.80 -0.82
CA MET A 33 -5.92 6.49 -1.25
C MET A 33 -4.89 6.94 -0.22
N PHE A 34 -3.75 6.27 -0.18
CA PHE A 34 -2.66 6.56 0.75
C PHE A 34 -1.33 6.70 0.03
N GLY A 35 -0.43 7.55 0.59
CA GLY A 35 0.95 7.64 0.15
C GLY A 35 1.26 8.63 -0.97
N THR A 36 0.43 9.66 -1.16
CA THR A 36 0.64 10.65 -2.25
C THR A 36 0.42 12.09 -1.83
N ASP A 37 -0.09 12.34 -0.63
CA ASP A 37 -0.52 13.67 -0.17
C ASP A 37 -1.38 14.45 -1.17
N GLY A 38 -2.21 13.73 -1.92
CA GLY A 38 -3.09 14.30 -2.93
C GLY A 38 -2.50 14.42 -4.33
N ALA A 39 -1.21 14.11 -4.51
CA ALA A 39 -0.52 14.15 -5.78
C ALA A 39 -0.76 12.87 -6.63
N ILE A 40 -0.24 12.90 -7.86
CA ILE A 40 -0.25 11.74 -8.75
C ILE A 40 0.75 10.69 -8.21
N PRO A 41 0.34 9.41 -8.03
CA PRO A 41 1.25 8.36 -7.58
C PRO A 41 2.44 8.16 -8.53
N HIS A 42 3.61 7.86 -7.98
CA HIS A 42 4.80 7.49 -8.75
C HIS A 42 4.84 5.98 -9.04
N THR A 43 4.55 5.15 -8.04
CA THR A 43 4.55 3.69 -8.14
C THR A 43 3.35 3.07 -7.44
N ALA A 44 3.05 1.82 -7.79
CA ALA A 44 1.97 1.05 -7.16
C ALA A 44 2.38 -0.41 -6.92
N TYR A 45 1.68 -1.05 -5.98
CA TYR A 45 1.70 -2.50 -5.85
C TYR A 45 1.06 -3.14 -7.09
N THR A 46 1.76 -4.09 -7.71
CA THR A 46 1.29 -4.78 -8.91
C THR A 46 0.72 -6.17 -8.60
N ALA A 47 1.30 -6.85 -7.61
CA ALA A 47 0.82 -8.12 -7.13
C ALA A 47 1.25 -8.33 -5.67
N MET A 48 0.47 -9.13 -4.95
CA MET A 48 0.81 -9.63 -3.63
C MET A 48 0.47 -11.11 -3.56
N THR A 49 1.42 -11.90 -3.06
CA THR A 49 1.28 -13.36 -2.92
C THR A 49 1.73 -13.75 -1.53
N LEU A 50 0.86 -14.43 -0.79
CA LEU A 50 1.21 -15.08 0.46
C LEU A 50 1.74 -16.48 0.16
N VAL A 51 2.91 -16.81 0.68
CA VAL A 51 3.46 -18.18 0.67
C VAL A 51 3.59 -18.64 2.11
N GLN A 52 2.83 -19.66 2.50
CA GLN A 52 2.82 -20.21 3.85
C GLN A 52 2.68 -21.73 3.80
N ASN A 53 3.60 -22.45 4.46
CA ASN A 53 3.61 -23.93 4.51
C ASN A 53 3.51 -24.59 3.11
N GLY A 54 4.23 -24.06 2.13
CA GLY A 54 4.20 -24.55 0.74
C GLY A 54 2.96 -24.14 -0.07
N ASN A 55 1.93 -23.58 0.56
CA ASN A 55 0.75 -23.07 -0.13
C ASN A 55 0.97 -21.65 -0.63
N ARG A 56 0.51 -21.39 -1.86
CA ARG A 56 0.59 -20.08 -2.50
C ARG A 56 -0.81 -19.49 -2.66
N HIS A 57 -1.05 -18.33 -2.08
CA HIS A 57 -2.32 -17.62 -2.16
C HIS A 57 -2.12 -16.24 -2.80
N ARG A 58 -2.74 -16.00 -3.95
CA ARG A 58 -2.75 -14.68 -4.59
C ARG A 58 -3.77 -13.79 -3.88
N ILE A 59 -3.33 -12.60 -3.49
CA ILE A 59 -4.20 -11.61 -2.85
C ILE A 59 -4.93 -10.81 -3.92
N ALA A 60 -6.22 -10.57 -3.71
CA ALA A 60 -7.04 -9.78 -4.62
C ALA A 60 -6.54 -8.31 -4.66
N PRO A 61 -6.29 -7.73 -5.84
CA PRO A 61 -5.77 -6.36 -5.96
C PRO A 61 -6.61 -5.30 -5.27
N SER A 62 -7.94 -5.47 -5.24
CA SER A 62 -8.86 -4.56 -4.55
C SER A 62 -8.55 -4.37 -3.07
N ALA A 63 -7.79 -5.28 -2.45
CA ALA A 63 -7.34 -5.15 -1.06
C ALA A 63 -6.23 -4.11 -0.87
N PHE A 64 -5.43 -3.80 -1.91
CA PHE A 64 -4.22 -2.98 -1.75
C PHE A 64 -3.99 -1.95 -2.87
N GLU A 65 -4.78 -1.93 -3.94
CA GLU A 65 -4.56 -1.05 -5.11
C GLU A 65 -4.75 0.46 -4.84
N HIS A 66 -5.28 0.83 -3.67
CA HIS A 66 -5.41 2.21 -3.19
C HIS A 66 -4.20 2.67 -2.36
N LEU A 67 -3.23 1.77 -2.13
CA LEU A 67 -1.98 2.03 -1.45
C LEU A 67 -0.91 2.30 -2.50
N PHE A 68 -0.31 3.48 -2.44
CA PHE A 68 0.65 3.92 -3.43
C PHE A 68 2.04 4.09 -2.85
N ASN A 69 2.99 4.16 -3.77
CA ASN A 69 4.38 4.42 -3.53
C ASN A 69 5.02 3.45 -2.51
N PRO A 70 4.86 2.13 -2.70
CA PRO A 70 5.56 1.19 -1.84
C PRO A 70 7.06 1.36 -1.94
N TYR A 71 7.76 1.24 -0.81
CA TYR A 71 9.19 1.45 -0.75
C TYR A 71 9.90 0.11 -0.65
N PHE A 72 10.65 -0.31 -1.67
CA PHE A 72 11.39 -1.60 -1.65
C PHE A 72 12.91 -1.44 -1.81
N GLU A 73 13.43 -0.22 -1.86
CA GLU A 73 14.84 0.01 -2.19
C GLU A 73 15.78 -0.08 -0.98
N GLY A 74 16.81 -0.91 -1.15
CA GLY A 74 18.13 -0.80 -0.53
C GLY A 74 18.17 -0.92 1.00
N SER A 75 18.63 -2.07 1.48
CA SER A 75 19.04 -2.39 2.86
C SER A 75 20.04 -1.43 3.53
N SER A 76 20.33 -0.27 2.94
CA SER A 76 21.23 0.77 3.44
C SER A 76 20.52 1.93 4.16
N LYS A 77 19.18 1.99 4.17
CA LYS A 77 18.41 3.07 4.85
C LYS A 77 17.53 2.62 6.03
N GLY A 78 17.80 1.43 6.60
CA GLY A 78 17.29 1.04 7.92
C GLY A 78 15.76 0.95 8.07
N THR A 79 15.00 0.94 6.97
CA THR A 79 13.53 0.85 6.99
C THR A 79 13.12 -0.46 6.34
N ASP A 80 13.30 -1.55 7.08
CA ASP A 80 12.89 -2.87 6.62
C ASP A 80 11.38 -3.06 6.81
N HIS A 81 10.77 -3.73 5.85
CA HIS A 81 9.42 -4.28 6.05
C HIS A 81 9.50 -5.37 7.12
N ILE A 82 8.55 -5.37 8.04
CA ILE A 82 8.56 -6.32 9.17
C ILE A 82 7.57 -7.43 8.88
N CYS A 83 8.01 -8.69 8.92
CA CYS A 83 7.14 -9.85 8.81
C CYS A 83 7.28 -10.73 10.05
N THR A 84 6.19 -10.91 10.80
CA THR A 84 6.17 -11.74 12.01
C THR A 84 5.08 -12.79 11.92
N TYR A 85 5.29 -13.93 12.58
CA TYR A 85 4.33 -15.03 12.64
C TYR A 85 3.96 -15.36 14.09
N ASP A 86 2.68 -15.21 14.44
CA ASP A 86 2.08 -15.72 15.67
C ASP A 86 1.54 -17.14 15.41
N ALA A 87 2.28 -18.15 15.87
CA ALA A 87 1.90 -19.55 15.70
C ALA A 87 0.64 -19.93 16.50
N LYS A 88 0.40 -19.32 17.66
CA LYS A 88 -0.77 -19.63 18.51
C LYS A 88 -2.06 -19.22 17.82
N ARG A 89 -2.03 -18.07 17.15
CA ARG A 89 -3.18 -17.51 16.42
C ARG A 89 -3.16 -17.86 14.92
N LYS A 90 -2.10 -18.51 14.43
CA LYS A 90 -1.86 -18.76 13.00
C LYS A 90 -1.95 -17.47 12.18
N ARG A 91 -1.34 -16.39 12.69
CA ARG A 91 -1.39 -15.05 12.11
C ARG A 91 -0.03 -14.60 11.61
N ILE A 92 0.00 -14.02 10.41
CA ILE A 92 1.16 -13.29 9.89
C ILE A 92 0.82 -11.80 9.94
N HIS A 93 1.71 -11.01 10.55
CA HIS A 93 1.66 -9.56 10.48
C HIS A 93 2.78 -9.10 9.57
N TYR A 94 2.43 -8.43 8.48
CA TYR A 94 3.37 -7.83 7.55
C TYR A 94 3.19 -6.31 7.57
N ILE A 95 4.17 -5.59 8.11
CA ILE A 95 4.21 -4.13 8.11
C ILE A 95 5.02 -3.70 6.90
N ALA A 96 4.34 -3.06 5.96
CA ALA A 96 4.96 -2.51 4.77
C ALA A 96 5.18 -1.00 4.88
N TRP A 97 6.37 -0.54 4.52
CA TRP A 97 6.68 0.88 4.45
C TRP A 97 6.51 1.43 3.04
N ASN A 98 6.01 2.64 2.95
CA ASN A 98 5.65 3.31 1.70
C ASN A 98 5.99 4.80 1.82
N SER A 99 6.37 5.44 0.72
CA SER A 99 6.79 6.84 0.69
C SER A 99 6.77 7.40 -0.72
N ASP A 100 6.28 8.62 -0.89
CA ASP A 100 6.40 9.41 -2.13
C ASP A 100 7.68 10.28 -2.18
N GLY A 101 8.49 10.26 -1.12
CA GLY A 101 9.68 11.07 -0.94
C GLY A 101 9.50 12.31 -0.05
N ALA A 102 8.26 12.75 0.21
CA ALA A 102 7.95 13.86 1.11
C ALA A 102 7.55 13.36 2.51
N GLY A 103 6.78 12.28 2.57
CA GLY A 103 6.38 11.62 3.80
C GLY A 103 6.52 10.10 3.72
N THR A 104 6.37 9.43 4.86
CA THR A 104 6.28 7.97 4.94
C THR A 104 4.95 7.56 5.58
N TYR A 105 4.46 6.37 5.23
CA TYR A 105 3.38 5.71 5.96
C TYR A 105 3.62 4.20 6.00
N ALA A 106 3.07 3.57 7.03
CA ALA A 106 3.10 2.12 7.18
C ALA A 106 1.74 1.51 6.83
N VAL A 107 1.74 0.27 6.36
CA VAL A 107 0.53 -0.53 6.19
C VAL A 107 0.73 -1.85 6.91
N LEU A 108 -0.15 -2.17 7.86
CA LEU A 108 -0.20 -3.49 8.45
C LEU A 108 -1.15 -4.38 7.65
N PHE A 109 -0.59 -5.42 7.03
CA PHE A 109 -1.33 -6.54 6.47
C PHE A 109 -1.42 -7.65 7.51
N VAL A 110 -2.64 -8.07 7.85
CA VAL A 110 -2.89 -9.20 8.75
C VAL A 110 -3.41 -10.37 7.94
N PHE A 111 -2.66 -11.46 7.94
CA PHE A 111 -3.11 -12.73 7.41
C PHE A 111 -3.44 -13.67 8.57
N GLU A 112 -4.54 -14.39 8.49
CA GLU A 112 -4.95 -15.37 9.49
C GLU A 112 -5.46 -16.63 8.78
N ASN A 113 -5.00 -17.79 9.22
CA ASN A 113 -5.36 -19.07 8.60
C ASN A 113 -5.14 -19.07 7.07
N GLY A 114 -4.02 -18.50 6.61
CA GLY A 114 -3.64 -18.44 5.20
C GLY A 114 -4.42 -17.45 4.33
N LYS A 115 -5.27 -16.60 4.93
CA LYS A 115 -6.10 -15.62 4.21
C LYS A 115 -5.82 -14.20 4.70
N LEU A 116 -5.85 -13.23 3.79
CA LEU A 116 -5.84 -11.82 4.18
C LEU A 116 -7.12 -11.51 4.98
N ARG A 117 -6.94 -10.93 6.17
CA ARG A 117 -8.03 -10.49 7.05
C ARG A 117 -8.17 -8.98 7.06
N GLU A 118 -7.06 -8.29 7.22
CA GLU A 118 -7.05 -6.84 7.43
C GLU A 118 -5.93 -6.19 6.64
N VAL A 119 -6.20 -4.97 6.18
CA VAL A 119 -5.23 -4.05 5.59
C VAL A 119 -5.44 -2.73 6.30
N LEU A 120 -4.49 -2.34 7.12
CA LEU A 120 -4.58 -1.18 8.00
C LEU A 120 -3.49 -0.17 7.63
N PRO A 121 -3.82 0.84 6.81
CA PRO A 121 -2.94 1.98 6.58
C PRO A 121 -2.81 2.78 7.88
N MET A 122 -1.58 3.02 8.31
CA MET A 122 -1.26 3.74 9.53
C MET A 122 -0.57 5.05 9.14
N ASN A 123 -1.21 6.17 9.44
CA ASN A 123 -0.57 7.47 9.29
C ASN A 123 0.49 7.60 10.38
N SER A 124 1.76 7.70 9.98
CA SER A 124 2.84 8.11 10.88
C SER A 124 2.68 9.59 11.21
N THR A 125 1.80 9.90 12.16
CA THR A 125 1.95 11.12 12.96
C THR A 125 2.96 10.77 14.05
N PHE A 126 4.25 10.87 13.72
CA PHE A 126 5.27 10.97 14.74
C PHE A 126 5.12 12.38 15.35
N TYR A 127 4.53 12.44 16.55
CA TYR A 127 4.60 13.61 17.41
C TYR A 127 6.00 13.77 17.98
#